data_AF-A0A2W4VFL5-F1
#
_entry.id   AF-A0A2W4VFL5-F1
#
_cell.length_a   1.000
_cell.length_b   1.000
_cell.length_c   1.000
_cell.angle_alpha   90.00
_cell.angle_beta   90.00
_cell.angle_gamma   90.00
#
_symmetry.space_group_name_H-M   'P 1'
#
loop_
_entity.id
_entity.type
_entity.pdbx_description
1 polymer ?
#
loop_
_entity_poly.entity_id
_entity_poly.type
_entity_poly.pdbx_seq_one_letter_code
_entity_poly.pdbx_strand_id
1 'polypeptide(L)' 'MTLPANDPDSPCVRNCCLDDAEVCIGCGRHLQEILRWSHADASERQAIVARAAARREARPPIWFRPRDP' A
#
# COMPACT_ATOMS: atom_id res chain seq x y z
N MET A 1 11.47 13.81 -14.05
CA MET A 1 11.12 12.37 -14.16
C MET A 1 9.67 12.31 -14.61
N THR A 2 9.46 12.14 -15.91
CA THR A 2 8.12 12.08 -16.52
C THR A 2 7.55 10.69 -16.24
N LEU A 3 6.51 10.58 -15.41
CA LEU A 3 5.80 9.33 -15.25
C LEU A 3 5.15 8.98 -16.60
N PRO A 4 5.35 7.76 -17.15
CA PRO A 4 4.63 7.35 -18.34
C PRO A 4 3.13 7.36 -18.02
N ALA A 5 2.29 7.78 -18.96
CA ALA A 5 0.85 8.03 -18.77
C ALA A 5 0.01 6.82 -18.31
N ASN A 6 0.64 5.67 -18.06
CA ASN A 6 0.01 4.40 -17.69
C ASN A 6 0.48 3.85 -16.33
N ASP A 7 1.29 4.61 -15.59
CA ASP A 7 1.75 4.24 -14.25
C ASP A 7 0.69 4.65 -13.21
N PRO A 8 0.24 3.73 -12.32
CA PRO A 8 -0.78 4.07 -11.34
C PRO A 8 -0.19 4.90 -10.19
N ASP A 9 -1.04 5.73 -9.60
CA ASP A 9 -0.68 6.47 -8.39
C ASP A 9 -0.34 5.51 -7.24
N SER A 10 0.63 5.92 -6.43
CA SER A 10 1.00 5.15 -5.24
C SER A 10 -0.16 5.15 -4.23
N PRO A 11 -0.55 4.00 -3.65
CA PRO A 11 -1.63 3.93 -2.68
C PRO A 11 -1.23 4.42 -1.28
N CYS A 12 -0.03 5.01 -1.14
CA CYS A 12 0.56 5.40 0.13
C CYS A 12 -0.15 6.62 0.75
N VAL A 13 -0.72 6.42 1.95
CA VAL A 13 -1.37 7.49 2.74
C VAL A 13 -0.43 8.17 3.75
N ARG A 14 0.89 7.93 3.65
CA ARG A 14 1.95 8.43 4.54
C ARG A 14 1.73 8.18 6.04
N ASN A 15 0.93 7.18 6.37
CA ASN A 15 0.71 6.71 7.73
C ASN A 15 1.03 5.21 7.77
N CYS A 16 2.32 4.89 7.92
CA CYS A 16 2.80 3.52 7.83
C CYS A 16 2.86 2.87 9.21
N CYS A 17 2.13 1.77 9.35
CA CYS A 17 2.22 0.82 10.45
C CYS A 17 2.02 -0.55 9.80
N LEU A 18 2.86 -1.54 10.09
CA LEU A 18 2.73 -2.90 9.56
C LEU A 18 2.03 -3.78 10.60
N ASP A 19 1.25 -4.76 10.16
CA ASP A 19 0.73 -5.82 11.03
C ASP A 19 1.67 -7.05 11.04
N ASP A 20 1.26 -8.09 11.76
CA ASP A 20 2.02 -9.34 11.91
C ASP A 20 2.21 -10.09 10.58
N ALA A 21 1.40 -9.79 9.57
CA ALA A 21 1.52 -10.32 8.21
C ALA A 21 2.34 -9.39 7.30
N GLU A 22 3.07 -8.43 7.88
CA GLU A 22 3.85 -7.40 7.18
C GLU A 22 3.02 -6.56 6.19
N VAL A 23 1.71 -6.44 6.42
CA VAL A 23 0.82 -5.61 5.60
C VAL A 23 0.66 -4.24 6.24
N CYS A 24 0.85 -3.20 5.43
CA CYS A 24 0.65 -1.84 5.87
C CYS A 24 -0.82 -1.56 6.17
N ILE A 25 -1.07 -1.19 7.40
CA ILE A 25 -2.38 -0.89 7.98
C ILE A 25 -3.00 0.35 7.33
N GLY A 26 -2.19 1.31 6.88
CA GLY A 26 -2.67 2.53 6.22
C GLY A 26 -3.01 2.31 4.74
N CYS A 27 -2.08 1.74 3.98
CA CYS A 27 -2.18 1.65 2.51
C CYS A 27 -2.48 0.26 1.95
N GLY A 28 -2.44 -0.80 2.75
CA GLY A 28 -2.71 -2.18 2.33
C GLY A 28 -1.57 -2.89 1.60
N ARG A 29 -0.43 -2.23 1.33
CA ARG A 29 0.74 -2.86 0.69
C ARG A 29 1.49 -3.79 1.64
N HIS A 30 2.01 -4.91 1.14
CA HIS A 30 2.96 -5.76 1.86
C HIS A 30 4.35 -5.10 1.95
N LEU A 31 5.14 -5.38 2.99
CA LEU A 31 6.49 -4.82 3.17
C LEU A 31 7.36 -5.00 1.91
N GLN A 32 7.38 -6.21 1.34
CA GLN A 32 8.09 -6.49 0.10
C GLN A 32 7.67 -5.60 -1.08
N GLU A 33 6.38 -5.25 -1.19
CA GLU A 33 5.85 -4.36 -2.21
C GLU A 33 6.26 -2.90 -1.97
N ILE A 34 6.38 -2.50 -0.70
CA ILE A 34 6.90 -1.18 -0.31
C ILE A 34 8.37 -1.05 -0.73
N LEU A 35 9.19 -2.07 -0.42
CA LEU A 35 10.62 -2.06 -0.70
C LEU A 35 10.93 -2.04 -2.21
N ARG A 36 10.16 -2.77 -3.02
CA ARG A 36 10.41 -2.88 -4.46
C ARG A 36 9.69 -1.84 -5.32
N TRP A 37 8.83 -0.99 -4.77
CA TRP A 37 7.97 -0.07 -5.55
C TRP A 37 8.73 0.79 -6.57
N SER A 38 9.90 1.33 -6.21
CA SER A 38 10.73 2.14 -7.11
C SER A 38 11.32 1.35 -8.28
N HIS A 39 11.46 0.02 -8.12
CA HIS A 39 11.99 -0.90 -9.12
C HIS A 39 10.89 -1.66 -9.90
N ALA A 40 9.65 -1.62 -9.40
CA ALA A 40 8.49 -2.23 -10.04
C ALA A 40 8.17 -1.53 -11.38
N ASP A 41 7.83 -2.31 -12.40
CA ASP A 41 7.29 -1.78 -13.66
C ASP A 41 5.81 -1.36 -13.51
N ALA A 42 5.25 -0.71 -14.54
CA ALA A 42 3.88 -0.20 -14.49
C ALA A 42 2.83 -1.31 -14.27
N SER A 43 2.98 -2.47 -14.89
CA SER A 43 2.06 -3.61 -14.74
C SER A 43 2.11 -4.14 -13.30
N GLU A 44 3.32 -4.26 -12.78
CA GLU A 44 3.55 -4.71 -11.43
C GLU A 44 2.99 -3.71 -10.41
N ARG A 45 3.21 -2.41 -10.61
CA ARG A 45 2.64 -1.33 -9.78
C ARG A 45 1.11 -1.40 -9.78
N GLN A 46 0.47 -1.62 -10.92
CA GLN A 46 -0.98 -1.81 -11.02
C GLN A 46 -1.43 -3.01 -10.21
N ALA A 47 -0.71 -4.14 -10.30
CA ALA A 47 -1.01 -5.33 -9.53
C ALA A 47 -0.85 -5.12 -8.01
N ILE A 48 0.16 -4.36 -7.54
CA ILE A 48 0.25 -4.05 -6.09
C ILE A 48 -0.86 -3.08 -5.66
N VAL A 49 -1.20 -2.07 -6.46
CA VAL A 49 -2.30 -1.15 -6.14
C VAL A 49 -3.62 -1.90 -5.98
N ALA A 50 -3.94 -2.80 -6.91
CA ALA A 50 -5.15 -3.62 -6.86
C ALA A 50 -5.17 -4.53 -5.62
N ARG A 51 -4.06 -5.24 -5.34
CA ARG A 51 -3.95 -6.11 -4.15
C ARG A 51 -4.04 -5.32 -2.84
N ALA A 52 -3.41 -4.15 -2.79
CA ALA A 52 -3.44 -3.28 -1.62
C ALA A 52 -4.85 -2.75 -1.34
N ALA A 53 -5.60 -2.36 -2.39
CA ALA A 53 -7.00 -1.98 -2.29
C ALA A 53 -7.87 -3.12 -1.74
N ALA A 54 -7.73 -4.33 -2.30
CA ALA A 54 -8.47 -5.51 -1.83
C ALA A 54 -8.19 -5.84 -0.35
N ARG A 55 -6.93 -5.78 0.09
CA ARG A 55 -6.56 -5.98 1.51
C ARG A 55 -7.14 -4.90 2.41
N ARG A 56 -7.19 -3.66 1.95
CA ARG A 56 -7.75 -2.53 2.71
C ARG A 56 -9.27 -2.65 2.86
N GLU A 57 -9.96 -3.09 1.82
CA GLU A 57 -11.42 -3.29 1.83
C GLU A 57 -11.83 -4.50 2.68
N ALA A 58 -11.04 -5.59 2.64
CA ALA A 58 -11.27 -6.76 3.47
C ALA A 58 -11.05 -6.50 4.98
N ARG A 59 -10.46 -5.36 5.35
CA ARG A 59 -10.10 -5.06 6.74
C ARG A 59 -11.13 -4.15 7.38
N PRO A 60 -11.56 -4.43 8.62
CA PRO A 60 -12.46 -3.55 9.33
C PRO A 60 -11.82 -2.16 9.50
N PRO A 61 -12.64 -1.11 9.48
CA PRO A 61 -12.13 0.25 9.57
C PRO A 61 -11.37 0.48 10.88
N ILE A 62 -10.21 1.13 10.76
CA ILE A 62 -9.26 1.36 11.87
C ILE A 62 -9.67 2.48 12.84
N TRP A 63 -10.92 2.96 12.80
CA TRP A 63 -11.41 4.14 13.54
C TRP A 63 -11.32 4.02 15.09
N PHE A 64 -10.95 2.86 15.62
CA PHE A 64 -10.80 2.60 17.06
C PHE A 64 -9.41 2.15 17.47
N ARG A 65 -8.35 2.73 16.88
CA ARG A 65 -7.01 2.57 17.45
C ARG A 65 -6.67 3.83 18.25
N PRO A 66 -6.61 3.76 19.59
CA PRO A 66 -5.99 4.80 20.38
C PRO A 66 -4.64 5.08 19.74
N ARG A 67 -4.39 6.34 19.39
CA ARG A 67 -3.09 6.78 18.92
C ARG A 67 -2.11 6.38 20.03
N ASP A 68 -1.18 5.46 19.74
CA ASP A 68 -0.11 5.11 20.69
C ASP A 68 0.57 6.42 21.14
N PRO A 69 0.90 6.56 22.44
CA PRO A 69 1.30 7.82 23.06
C PRO A 69 2.49 8.51 22.41
#